data_AF-A0A5C6Z1Z6-F1
#
_entry.id   AF-A0A5C6Z1Z6-F1
#
_cell.length_a   1.000
_cell.length_b   1.000
_cell.length_c   1.000
_cell.angle_alpha   90.00
_cell.angle_beta   90.00
_cell.angle_gamma   90.00
#
_symmetry.space_group_name_H-M   'P 1'
#
loop_
_entity.id
_entity.type
_entity.pdbx_description
1 polymer ?
#
loop_
_entity_poly.entity_id
_entity_poly.type
_entity_poly.pdbx_seq_one_letter_code
_entity_poly.pdbx_strand_id
1 'polypeptide(L)'
;MNDKAFETPWHLVWCADVASQRLLHVSASVEGLLGLTPQALLDDPIQWNHAVLPADAGELPRPFCADDLPHGDGHVREYRMIGADLHLYRVRDRRFRRRDPLSGELRTLG
;
A
#
# COMPACT_ATOMS: atom_id res chain seq x y z
N MET A 1 23.15 -17.64 -10.87
CA MET A 1 22.28 -16.54 -10.40
C MET A 1 20.87 -17.10 -10.44
N ASN A 2 20.37 -17.59 -9.31
CA ASN A 2 19.06 -18.26 -9.28
C ASN A 2 17.98 -17.18 -9.36
N ASP A 3 17.38 -17.04 -10.55
CA ASP A 3 16.04 -16.48 -10.67
C ASP A 3 15.10 -17.41 -9.89
N LYS A 4 14.69 -17.00 -8.70
CA LYS A 4 13.56 -17.62 -8.03
C LYS A 4 12.35 -17.43 -8.94
N ALA A 5 11.85 -18.53 -9.51
CA ALA A 5 10.57 -18.57 -10.18
C ALA A 5 9.52 -17.90 -9.27
N PHE A 6 8.70 -17.03 -9.88
CA PHE A 6 7.61 -16.25 -9.28
C PHE A 6 6.82 -17.05 -8.22
N GLU A 7 7.31 -17.05 -6.98
CA GLU A 7 6.57 -17.46 -5.79
C GLU A 7 5.37 -16.51 -5.70
N THR A 8 4.19 -17.08 -5.47
CA THR A 8 2.86 -16.44 -5.47
C THR A 8 2.88 -14.92 -5.30
N PRO A 9 2.25 -14.13 -6.19
CA PRO A 9 2.23 -12.68 -6.04
C PRO A 9 1.75 -12.33 -4.62
N TRP A 10 2.57 -11.57 -3.90
CA TRP A 10 2.23 -11.10 -2.56
C TRP A 10 0.98 -10.23 -2.68
N HIS A 11 -0.15 -10.74 -2.20
CA HIS A 11 -1.38 -9.97 -2.10
C HIS A 11 -1.40 -9.27 -0.74
N LEU A 12 -1.21 -7.96 -0.79
CA LEU A 12 -1.44 -7.06 0.33
C LEU A 12 -2.74 -6.32 0.07
N VAL A 13 -3.53 -6.15 1.12
CA VAL A 13 -4.79 -5.39 1.05
C VAL A 13 -4.72 -4.31 2.11
N TRP A 14 -5.09 -3.10 1.75
CA TRP A 14 -5.19 -2.00 2.69
C TRP A 14 -6.44 -1.16 2.46
N CYS A 15 -6.87 -0.45 3.51
CA CYS A 15 -8.00 0.46 3.47
C CYS A 15 -7.63 1.72 4.23
N ALA A 16 -7.96 2.87 3.65
CA ALA A 16 -7.83 4.17 4.29
C ALA A 16 -9.13 4.97 4.20
N ASP A 17 -9.34 5.79 5.20
CA ASP A 17 -10.39 6.80 5.17
C ASP A 17 -9.97 7.96 4.26
N VAL A 18 -10.86 8.38 3.37
CA VAL A 18 -10.57 9.53 2.50
C VAL A 18 -10.59 10.84 3.28
N ALA A 19 -11.55 11.00 4.20
CA ALA A 19 -11.77 12.29 4.86
C ALA A 19 -10.63 12.65 5.82
N SER A 20 -10.21 11.70 6.64
CA SER A 20 -9.12 11.85 7.61
C SER A 20 -7.75 11.45 7.06
N GLN A 21 -7.69 10.85 5.86
CA GLN A 21 -6.46 10.33 5.25
C GLN A 21 -5.72 9.30 6.13
N ARG A 22 -6.44 8.63 7.03
CA ARG A 22 -5.90 7.65 7.96
C ARG A 22 -5.97 6.25 7.40
N LEU A 23 -4.90 5.48 7.57
CA LEU A 23 -4.92 4.03 7.34
C LEU A 23 -5.83 3.37 8.40
N LEU A 24 -6.82 2.60 7.95
CA LEU A 24 -7.80 1.94 8.80
C LEU A 24 -7.54 0.44 8.91
N HIS A 25 -6.97 -0.15 7.86
CA HIS A 25 -6.69 -1.56 7.79
C HIS A 25 -5.50 -1.84 6.88
N VAL A 26 -4.72 -2.86 7.24
CA VAL A 26 -3.73 -3.48 6.37
C VAL A 26 -3.68 -4.98 6.68
N SER A 27 -3.51 -5.81 5.66
CA SER A 27 -3.43 -7.26 5.81
C SER A 27 -2.14 -7.69 6.51
N ALA A 28 -2.18 -8.85 7.18
CA ALA A 28 -1.03 -9.43 7.86
C ALA A 28 0.17 -9.74 6.93
N SER A 29 -0.07 -9.86 5.62
CA SER A 29 0.98 -10.07 4.62
C SER A 29 2.08 -9.00 4.64
N VAL A 30 1.81 -7.82 5.22
CA VAL A 30 2.82 -6.76 5.38
C VAL A 30 4.00 -7.19 6.25
N GLU A 31 3.80 -8.11 7.21
CA GLU A 31 4.88 -8.64 8.03
C GLU A 31 5.92 -9.39 7.20
N GLY A 32 5.46 -10.18 6.22
CA GLY A 32 6.35 -10.90 5.32
C GLY A 32 7.11 -9.99 4.36
N LEU A 33 6.54 -8.84 3.99
CA LEU A 33 7.14 -7.91 3.02
C LEU A 33 8.09 -6.91 3.69
N LEU A 34 7.64 -6.26 4.77
CA LEU A 34 8.36 -5.15 5.42
C LEU A 34 8.88 -5.50 6.81
N GLY A 35 8.60 -6.69 7.34
CA GLY A 35 9.00 -7.06 8.70
C GLY A 35 8.28 -6.26 9.78
N LEU A 36 7.21 -5.54 9.43
CA LEU A 36 6.41 -4.70 10.32
C LEU A 36 5.08 -5.38 10.63
N THR A 37 4.65 -5.32 11.88
CA THR A 37 3.28 -5.75 12.23
C THR A 37 2.25 -4.83 11.57
N PRO A 38 1.02 -5.32 11.29
CA PRO A 38 -0.06 -4.47 10.79
C PRO A 38 -0.29 -3.25 11.69
N GLN A 39 -0.23 -3.43 13.00
CA GLN A 39 -0.40 -2.34 13.96
C GLN A 39 0.70 -1.28 13.82
N ALA A 40 1.96 -1.68 13.66
CA ALA A 40 3.05 -0.73 13.46
C ALA A 40 2.84 0.14 12.21
N LEU A 41 2.34 -0.44 11.11
CA LEU A 41 2.05 0.32 9.90
C LEU A 41 0.77 1.17 10.03
N LEU A 42 -0.23 0.73 10.81
CA LEU A 42 -1.41 1.53 11.13
C LEU A 42 -1.06 2.76 11.97
N ASP A 43 -0.13 2.61 12.90
CA ASP A 43 0.33 3.69 13.78
C ASP A 43 1.23 4.68 13.04
N ASP A 44 2.08 4.21 12.12
CA ASP A 44 2.92 5.05 11.25
C ASP A 44 2.89 4.60 9.77
N PRO A 45 1.90 5.08 8.99
CA PRO A 45 1.79 4.73 7.57
C PRO A 45 2.96 5.24 6.71
N ILE A 46 3.81 6.13 7.21
CA ILE A 46 4.98 6.64 6.48
C ILE A 46 6.04 5.55 6.29
N GLN A 47 6.04 4.50 7.13
CA GLN A 47 6.95 3.36 6.99
C GLN A 47 6.89 2.71 5.61
N TRP A 48 5.71 2.66 4.98
CA TRP A 48 5.59 2.17 3.59
C TRP A 48 6.39 3.02 2.60
N ASN A 49 6.32 4.35 2.72
CA ASN A 49 7.07 5.27 1.87
C ASN A 49 8.58 5.12 2.05
N HIS A 50 9.04 4.75 3.26
CA HIS A 50 10.46 4.55 3.53
C HIS A 50 11.07 3.34 2.82
N ALA A 51 10.26 2.32 2.55
CA ALA A 51 10.70 1.16 1.80
C ALA A 51 10.75 1.41 0.28
N VAL A 52 10.02 2.41 -0.22
CA VAL A 52 9.97 2.77 -1.66
C VAL A 52 11.31 3.34 -2.10
N LEU A 53 11.77 2.95 -3.30
CA LEU A 53 13.03 3.46 -3.84
C LEU A 53 12.96 4.99 -3.98
N PRO A 54 14.04 5.74 -3.69
CA PRO A 54 14.04 7.20 -3.81
C PRO A 54 13.65 7.72 -5.21
N ALA A 55 13.99 6.95 -6.25
CA ALA A 55 13.63 7.28 -7.64
C ALA A 55 12.11 7.19 -7.91
N ASP A 56 11.38 6.41 -7.12
CA ASP A 56 9.94 6.17 -7.28
C ASP A 56 9.13 6.89 -6.19
N ALA A 57 9.76 7.69 -5.32
CA ALA A 57 9.09 8.37 -4.21
C ALA A 57 7.97 9.33 -4.65
N GLY A 58 8.08 9.89 -5.86
CA GLY A 58 7.05 10.77 -6.45
C GLY A 58 5.80 10.02 -6.92
N GLU A 59 5.85 8.69 -7.04
CA GLU A 59 4.73 7.86 -7.45
C GLU A 59 3.69 7.69 -6.34
N LEU A 60 3.96 8.14 -5.11
CA LEU A 60 3.09 7.92 -3.95
C LEU A 60 2.92 9.21 -3.13
N PRO A 61 1.72 9.47 -2.59
CA PRO A 61 1.57 10.50 -1.57
C PRO A 61 2.32 10.08 -0.29
N ARG A 62 2.47 11.03 0.63
CA ARG A 62 3.07 10.77 1.95
C ARG A 62 2.11 11.25 3.05
N PRO A 63 1.49 10.33 3.82
CA PRO A 63 1.64 8.87 3.77
C PRO A 63 1.07 8.24 2.49
N PHE A 64 1.53 7.03 2.14
CA PHE A 64 1.17 6.33 0.87
C PHE A 64 -0.35 6.18 0.63
N CYS A 65 -1.13 6.18 1.71
CA CYS A 65 -2.58 6.03 1.73
C CYS A 65 -3.35 7.36 1.70
N ALA A 66 -2.68 8.51 1.87
CA ALA A 66 -3.27 9.84 1.82
C ALA A 66 -3.53 10.28 0.37
N ASP A 67 -4.37 9.51 -0.31
CA ASP A 67 -4.58 9.65 -1.75
C ASP A 67 -5.77 10.54 -2.09
N ASP A 68 -5.61 11.33 -3.15
CA ASP A 68 -6.63 12.12 -3.81
C ASP A 68 -6.96 11.50 -5.18
N LEU A 69 -7.56 10.30 -5.16
CA LEU A 69 -8.01 9.65 -6.40
C LEU A 69 -9.31 10.28 -6.93
N PRO A 70 -9.52 10.60 -8.20
CA PRO A 70 -10.87 10.95 -8.64
C PRO A 70 -11.89 9.81 -8.34
N HIS A 71 -13.17 10.16 -8.16
CA HIS A 71 -14.23 9.13 -8.06
C HIS A 71 -14.29 8.35 -9.38
N GLY A 72 -14.08 7.03 -9.35
CA GLY A 72 -14.15 6.21 -10.57
C GLY A 72 -13.26 4.98 -10.57
N ASP A 73 -13.00 4.47 -11.78
CA ASP A 73 -12.30 3.22 -12.05
C ASP A 73 -10.88 3.18 -11.48
N GLY A 74 -10.48 1.98 -11.04
CA GLY A 74 -9.32 1.80 -10.19
C GLY A 74 -8.02 2.32 -10.80
N HIS A 75 -7.30 3.11 -10.01
CA HIS A 75 -6.01 3.66 -10.38
C HIS A 75 -4.90 2.66 -10.09
N VAL A 76 -4.00 2.45 -11.05
CA VAL A 76 -2.85 1.56 -10.87
C VAL A 76 -1.60 2.41 -10.73
N ARG A 77 -0.83 2.17 -9.66
CA ARG A 77 0.52 2.71 -9.47
C ARG A 77 1.51 1.54 -9.55
N GLU A 78 2.61 1.75 -10.25
CA GLU A 78 3.70 0.78 -10.31
C GLU A 78 4.98 1.43 -9.81
N TYR A 79 5.59 0.84 -8.79
CA TYR A 79 6.80 1.37 -8.17
C TYR A 79 7.64 0.24 -7.61
N ARG A 80 8.87 0.55 -7.23
CA ARG A 80 9.79 -0.40 -6.62
C ARG A 80 10.00 -0.08 -5.14
N MET A 81 10.19 -1.13 -4.36
CA MET A 81 10.53 -1.01 -2.94
C MET A 81 11.53 -2.08 -2.51
N ILE A 82 12.23 -1.84 -1.41
CA ILE A 82 13.11 -2.81 -0.75
C ILE A 82 12.37 -3.41 0.44
N GLY A 83 12.22 -4.73 0.46
CA GLY A 83 11.63 -5.46 1.59
C GLY A 83 12.57 -5.59 2.78
N ALA A 84 12.06 -6.11 3.90
CA ALA A 84 12.88 -6.37 5.10
C ALA A 84 13.98 -7.42 4.87
N ASP A 85 13.79 -8.29 3.88
CA ASP A 85 14.78 -9.28 3.43
C ASP A 85 15.84 -8.69 2.48
N LEU A 86 15.81 -7.38 2.25
CA LEU A 86 16.69 -6.64 1.34
C LEU A 86 16.51 -7.03 -0.13
N HIS A 87 15.41 -7.68 -0.49
CA HIS A 87 15.06 -7.94 -1.88
C HIS A 87 14.31 -6.75 -2.50
N LEU A 88 14.54 -6.58 -3.81
CA LEU A 88 13.85 -5.58 -4.62
C LEU A 88 12.51 -6.15 -5.10
N TYR A 89 11.42 -5.48 -4.73
CA TYR A 89 10.08 -5.81 -5.17
C TYR A 89 9.58 -4.80 -6.20
N ARG A 90 8.91 -5.30 -7.24
CA ARG A 90 8.06 -4.48 -8.13
C ARG A 90 6.63 -4.57 -7.61
N VAL A 91 6.11 -3.46 -7.13
CA VAL A 91 4.75 -3.36 -6.61
C VAL A 91 3.83 -2.86 -7.69
N ARG A 92 2.67 -3.51 -7.81
CA ARG A 92 1.54 -3.04 -8.60
C ARG A 92 0.37 -2.81 -7.65
N ASP A 93 0.17 -1.56 -7.29
CA ASP A 93 -0.85 -1.12 -6.34
C ASP A 93 -2.11 -0.67 -7.09
N ARG A 94 -3.24 -1.33 -6.82
CA ARG A 94 -4.49 -1.10 -7.54
C ARG A 94 -5.53 -0.51 -6.60
N ARG A 95 -5.74 0.79 -6.74
CA ARG A 95 -6.50 1.59 -5.79
C ARG A 95 -7.91 1.85 -6.28
N PHE A 96 -8.90 1.74 -5.39
CA PHE A 96 -10.30 1.98 -5.68
C PHE A 96 -10.90 2.91 -4.64
N ARG A 97 -11.69 3.91 -5.09
CA ARG A 97 -12.61 4.60 -4.19
C ARG A 97 -13.92 3.84 -4.08
N ARG A 98 -14.36 3.57 -2.86
CA ARG A 98 -15.64 2.91 -2.57
C ARG A 98 -16.32 3.60 -1.39
N ARG A 99 -17.64 3.74 -1.48
CA ARG A 99 -18.45 4.18 -0.35
C ARG A 99 -18.76 2.97 0.52
N ASP A 100 -18.50 3.09 1.81
CA ASP A 100 -18.91 2.10 2.80
C ASP A 100 -20.46 2.04 2.81
N PRO A 101 -21.07 0.86 2.59
CA PRO A 101 -22.52 0.74 2.52
C PRO A 101 -23.22 0.93 3.88
N LEU A 102 -22.50 0.80 4.99
CA LEU A 102 -23.03 0.94 6.34
C LEU A 102 -22.86 2.37 6.86
N SER A 103 -21.65 2.92 6.80
CA SER A 103 -21.37 4.26 7.33
C SER A 103 -21.60 5.38 6.32
N GLY A 104 -21.63 5.07 5.02
CA GLY A 104 -21.68 6.07 3.95
C GLY A 104 -20.35 6.81 3.74
N GLU A 105 -19.31 6.51 4.50
CA GLU A 105 -17.99 7.14 4.40
C GLU A 105 -17.26 6.68 3.15
N LEU A 106 -16.44 7.56 2.57
CA LEU A 106 -15.66 7.23 1.39
C LEU A 106 -14.31 6.65 1.79
N ARG A 107 -13.98 5.48 1.26
CA ARG A 107 -12.73 4.75 1.54
C ARG A 107 -11.90 4.60 0.27
N THR A 108 -10.59 4.56 0.46
CA THR A 108 -9.64 4.10 -0.55
C THR A 108 -9.20 2.69 -0.19
N LEU A 109 -9.33 1.75 -1.12
CA LEU A 109 -8.86 0.37 -1.02
C LEU A 109 -7.69 0.18 -1.96
N GLY A 110 -6.69 -0.61 -1.60
CA GLY A 110 -5.59 -1.00 -2.49
C GLY A 110 -4.99 -2.35 -2.17
#